data_AF-A0A927VE83-F1
#
_entry.id   AF-A0A927VE83-F1
#
_cell.length_a   1.000
_cell.length_b   1.000
_cell.length_c   1.000
_cell.angle_alpha   90.00
_cell.angle_beta   90.00
_cell.angle_gamma   90.00
#
_symmetry.space_group_name_H-M   'P 1'
#
loop_
_entity.id
_entity.type
_entity.pdbx_description
1 polymer ?
#
loop_
_entity_poly.entity_id
_entity_poly.type
_entity_poly.pdbx_seq_one_letter_code
_entity_poly.pdbx_strand_id
1 'polypeptide(L)'
;MTQQEQEFWLEKVSNNGMELANAPEQTEELCKAAVTRSPWALQFVKDQTEEICEIAVGKMGMTLASVKEKTPHLCLVAVRQTGMALQHISNPTEEMCIEAIRQRAEAIKFVEHPSIRLCKEAVCLDGKVLKYIGNPTEEICELAVMQNPKAIAYVKDKSERLQQIEKIANDPFSILDMKSPSEEACLLAVRSDWSVFEYLPMQTEEICLEAVQQKGELLAYVDEQTLPVCRAAVAQSPKAIRFVEEWYKEDL
;
A
#
# COMPACT_ATOMS: atom_id res chain seq x y z
N MET A 1 -27.42 -30.93 26.63
CA MET A 1 -27.02 -31.90 25.58
C MET A 1 -26.35 -33.11 26.23
N THR A 2 -26.70 -34.32 25.81
CA THR A 2 -26.02 -35.57 26.21
C THR A 2 -24.67 -35.72 25.47
N GLN A 3 -23.76 -36.56 25.96
CA GLN A 3 -22.45 -36.77 25.32
C GLN A 3 -22.56 -37.29 23.87
N GLN A 4 -23.49 -38.21 23.61
CA GLN A 4 -23.72 -38.76 22.26
C GLN A 4 -24.25 -37.69 21.29
N GLU A 5 -25.13 -36.80 21.77
CA GLU A 5 -25.61 -35.68 20.96
C GLU A 5 -24.48 -34.69 20.67
N GLN A 6 -23.60 -34.43 21.64
CA GLN A 6 -22.43 -33.56 21.46
C GLN A 6 -21.49 -34.10 20.38
N GLU A 7 -21.14 -35.39 20.43
CA GLU A 7 -20.28 -36.04 19.43
C GLU A 7 -20.92 -36.01 18.04
N PHE A 8 -22.22 -36.29 17.94
CA PHE A 8 -22.96 -36.20 16.68
C PHE A 8 -22.92 -34.80 16.07
N TRP A 9 -23.17 -33.76 16.87
CA TRP A 9 -23.15 -32.38 16.37
C TRP A 9 -21.73 -31.91 16.03
N LEU A 10 -20.71 -32.32 16.80
CA LEU A 10 -19.32 -32.04 16.48
C LEU A 10 -18.91 -32.65 15.14
N GLU A 11 -19.32 -33.89 14.84
CA GLU A 11 -19.08 -34.52 13.54
C GLU A 11 -19.78 -33.76 12.41
N LYS A 12 -21.05 -33.35 12.62
CA LYS A 12 -21.82 -32.56 11.64
C LYS A 12 -21.14 -31.24 11.29
N VAL A 13 -20.78 -30.43 12.29
CA VAL A 13 -20.15 -29.12 12.05
C VAL A 13 -18.71 -29.26 11.54
N SER A 14 -18.02 -30.35 11.87
CA SER A 14 -16.68 -30.64 11.34
C SER A 14 -16.71 -30.94 9.85
N ASN A 15 -17.79 -31.54 9.35
CA ASN A 15 -18.02 -31.74 7.91
C ASN A 15 -18.52 -30.48 7.20
N ASN A 16 -19.47 -29.77 7.82
CA ASN A 16 -20.02 -28.51 7.30
C ASN A 16 -20.32 -27.54 8.46
N GLY A 17 -19.48 -26.51 8.64
CA GLY A 17 -19.63 -25.58 9.76
C GLY A 17 -20.97 -24.84 9.79
N MET A 18 -21.67 -24.74 8.65
CA MET A 18 -22.99 -24.10 8.58
C MET A 18 -24.09 -24.91 9.28
N GLU A 19 -23.87 -26.21 9.56
CA GLU A 19 -24.81 -27.04 10.33
C GLU A 19 -25.02 -26.54 11.76
N LEU A 20 -24.18 -25.64 12.26
CA LEU A 20 -24.39 -24.96 13.55
C LEU A 20 -25.76 -24.26 13.63
N ALA A 21 -26.31 -23.82 12.50
CA ALA A 21 -27.65 -23.23 12.42
C ALA A 21 -28.77 -24.17 12.89
N ASN A 22 -28.55 -25.49 12.77
CA ASN A 22 -29.51 -26.53 13.09
C ASN A 22 -29.30 -27.12 14.50
N ALA A 23 -28.19 -26.79 15.17
CA ALA A 23 -27.85 -27.34 16.47
C ALA A 23 -28.83 -26.85 17.55
N PRO A 24 -29.45 -27.76 18.34
CA PRO A 24 -30.43 -27.38 19.36
C PRO A 24 -29.77 -26.61 20.51
N GLU A 25 -28.54 -26.98 20.87
CA GLU A 25 -27.72 -26.32 21.88
C GLU A 25 -26.34 -25.96 21.29
N GLN A 26 -25.80 -24.82 21.69
CA GLN A 26 -24.50 -24.32 21.23
C GLN A 26 -23.53 -24.29 22.40
N THR A 27 -22.63 -25.27 22.46
CA THR A 27 -21.48 -25.23 23.36
C THR A 27 -20.35 -24.44 22.74
N GLU A 28 -19.45 -23.91 23.56
CA GLU A 28 -18.27 -23.19 23.08
C GLU A 28 -17.41 -24.05 22.14
N GLU A 29 -17.20 -25.32 22.48
CA GLU A 29 -16.46 -26.28 21.64
C GLU A 29 -17.13 -26.48 20.27
N LEU A 30 -18.46 -26.65 20.24
CA LEU A 30 -19.21 -26.82 19.00
C LEU A 30 -19.13 -25.57 18.13
N CYS A 31 -19.27 -24.38 18.73
CA CYS A 31 -19.10 -23.11 18.03
C CYS A 31 -17.69 -22.96 17.45
N LYS A 32 -16.65 -23.27 18.23
CA LYS A 32 -15.24 -23.23 17.78
C LYS A 32 -15.00 -24.19 16.62
N ALA A 33 -15.50 -25.43 16.71
CA ALA A 33 -15.40 -26.41 15.62
C ALA A 33 -16.09 -25.91 14.34
N ALA A 34 -17.29 -25.35 14.47
CA ALA A 34 -18.06 -24.81 13.35
C ALA A 34 -17.34 -23.65 12.65
N VAL A 35 -16.89 -22.62 13.39
CA VAL A 35 -16.18 -21.47 12.80
C VAL A 35 -14.79 -21.84 12.28
N THR A 36 -14.16 -22.86 12.86
CA THR A 36 -12.89 -23.41 12.34
C THR A 36 -13.10 -24.05 10.97
N ARG A 37 -14.21 -24.76 10.77
CA ARG A 37 -14.53 -25.40 9.48
C ARG A 37 -15.02 -24.39 8.43
N SER A 38 -15.91 -23.48 8.84
CA SER A 38 -16.52 -22.47 7.98
C SER A 38 -16.64 -21.17 8.78
N PRO A 39 -15.72 -20.19 8.62
CA PRO A 39 -15.74 -18.97 9.42
C PRO A 39 -17.08 -18.20 9.37
N TRP A 40 -17.77 -18.22 8.22
CA TRP A 40 -19.11 -17.65 8.07
C TRP A 40 -20.18 -18.25 8.99
N ALA A 41 -19.94 -19.42 9.60
CA ALA A 41 -20.82 -20.00 10.62
C ALA A 41 -20.93 -19.11 11.87
N LEU A 42 -20.01 -18.15 12.06
CA LEU A 42 -20.05 -17.16 13.13
C LEU A 42 -21.40 -16.41 13.18
N GLN A 43 -22.07 -16.24 12.03
CA GLN A 43 -23.39 -15.60 11.95
C GLN A 43 -24.49 -16.38 12.71
N PHE A 44 -24.30 -17.68 12.94
CA PHE A 44 -25.24 -18.53 13.68
C PHE A 44 -24.88 -18.67 15.17
N VAL A 45 -23.69 -18.21 15.59
CA VAL A 45 -23.28 -18.27 16.99
C VAL A 45 -24.11 -17.27 17.80
N LYS A 46 -24.88 -17.80 18.76
CA LYS A 46 -25.73 -16.98 19.65
C LYS A 46 -24.86 -16.12 20.57
N ASP A 47 -23.96 -16.76 21.31
CA ASP A 47 -23.05 -16.12 22.26
C ASP A 47 -21.62 -16.11 21.69
N GLN A 48 -21.24 -14.97 21.12
CA GLN A 48 -19.92 -14.78 20.50
C GLN A 48 -18.89 -14.41 21.57
N THR A 49 -18.01 -15.33 21.92
CA THR A 49 -16.83 -15.03 22.74
C THR A 49 -15.72 -14.44 21.88
N GLU A 50 -14.79 -13.70 22.49
CA GLU A 50 -13.65 -13.11 21.76
C GLU A 50 -12.82 -14.19 21.06
N GLU A 51 -12.60 -15.34 21.70
CA GLU A 51 -11.85 -16.47 21.11
C GLU A 51 -12.57 -17.08 19.89
N ILE A 52 -13.89 -17.28 19.94
CA ILE A 52 -14.66 -17.78 18.78
C ILE A 52 -14.56 -16.78 17.62
N CYS A 53 -14.70 -15.49 17.91
CA CYS A 53 -14.56 -14.43 16.91
C CYS A 53 -13.16 -14.41 16.32
N GLU A 54 -12.11 -14.49 17.15
CA GLU A 54 -10.71 -14.47 16.74
C GLU A 54 -10.37 -15.62 15.80
N ILE A 55 -10.81 -16.85 16.13
CA ILE A 55 -10.63 -18.03 15.25
C ILE A 55 -11.27 -17.76 13.87
N ALA A 56 -12.48 -17.21 13.85
CA ALA A 56 -13.22 -16.96 12.62
C ALA A 56 -12.55 -15.86 11.77
N VAL A 57 -12.24 -14.70 12.36
CA VAL A 57 -11.61 -13.57 11.64
C VAL A 57 -10.16 -13.88 11.25
N GLY A 58 -9.43 -14.63 12.07
CA GLY A 58 -8.06 -15.06 11.78
C GLY A 58 -7.97 -16.00 10.59
N LYS A 59 -9.01 -16.83 10.35
CA LYS A 59 -9.11 -17.66 9.15
C LYS A 59 -9.56 -16.88 7.92
N MET A 60 -10.49 -15.93 8.10
CA MET A 60 -11.03 -15.11 7.03
C MET A 60 -11.48 -13.76 7.59
N GLY A 61 -10.72 -12.70 7.33
CA GLY A 61 -10.93 -11.39 7.93
C GLY A 61 -12.25 -10.75 7.52
N MET A 62 -12.79 -11.11 6.35
CA MET A 62 -14.14 -10.70 5.92
C MET A 62 -15.26 -11.18 6.86
N THR A 63 -15.02 -12.21 7.67
CA THR A 63 -15.96 -12.66 8.72
C THR A 63 -16.20 -11.59 9.78
N LEU A 64 -15.35 -10.55 9.86
CA LEU A 64 -15.58 -9.39 10.74
C LEU A 64 -16.99 -8.80 10.53
N ALA A 65 -17.55 -8.90 9.33
CA ALA A 65 -18.94 -8.50 9.05
C ALA A 65 -19.97 -9.17 9.97
N SER A 66 -19.73 -10.43 10.39
CA SER A 66 -20.61 -11.23 11.25
C SER A 66 -20.30 -11.10 12.75
N VAL A 67 -19.25 -10.38 13.13
CA VAL A 67 -18.91 -10.09 14.53
C VAL A 67 -19.89 -9.04 15.07
N LYS A 68 -20.60 -9.36 16.16
CA LYS A 68 -21.55 -8.44 16.82
C LYS A 68 -20.81 -7.29 17.50
N GLU A 69 -19.86 -7.62 18.38
CA GLU A 69 -19.05 -6.65 19.11
C GLU A 69 -17.62 -6.61 18.56
N LYS A 70 -17.32 -5.58 17.76
CA LYS A 70 -16.03 -5.44 17.07
C LYS A 70 -15.02 -4.75 17.98
N THR A 71 -14.20 -5.54 18.68
CA THR A 71 -13.09 -4.99 19.47
C THR A 71 -11.96 -4.48 18.57
N PRO A 72 -11.16 -3.48 19.01
CA PRO A 72 -9.99 -3.04 18.24
C PRO A 72 -9.02 -4.18 17.90
N HIS A 73 -8.89 -5.16 18.79
CA HIS A 73 -8.08 -6.35 18.55
C HIS A 73 -8.61 -7.18 17.38
N LEU A 74 -9.89 -7.58 17.40
CA LEU A 74 -10.51 -8.35 16.32
C LEU A 74 -10.47 -7.60 14.97
N CYS A 75 -10.68 -6.29 14.99
CA CYS A 75 -10.55 -5.43 13.82
C CYS A 75 -9.14 -5.50 13.22
N LEU A 76 -8.10 -5.41 14.05
CA LEU A 76 -6.71 -5.46 13.60
C LEU A 76 -6.33 -6.84 13.07
N VAL A 77 -6.77 -7.91 13.75
CA VAL A 77 -6.58 -9.30 13.27
C VAL A 77 -7.21 -9.48 11.88
N ALA A 78 -8.45 -9.01 11.71
CA ALA A 78 -9.16 -9.10 10.43
C ALA A 78 -8.46 -8.30 9.31
N VAL A 79 -8.00 -7.08 9.60
CA VAL A 79 -7.29 -6.23 8.62
C VAL A 79 -5.94 -6.84 8.23
N ARG A 80 -5.19 -7.39 9.18
CA ARG A 80 -3.93 -8.10 8.88
C ARG A 80 -4.15 -9.35 8.03
N GLN A 81 -5.28 -10.03 8.20
CA GLN A 81 -5.64 -11.18 7.36
C GLN A 81 -6.07 -10.72 5.95
N THR A 82 -6.88 -9.67 5.86
CA THR A 82 -7.27 -9.05 4.59
C THR A 82 -7.57 -7.57 4.75
N GLY A 83 -6.78 -6.71 4.09
CA GLY A 83 -6.94 -5.26 4.18
C GLY A 83 -8.35 -4.75 3.82
N MET A 84 -9.09 -5.51 3.00
CA MET A 84 -10.47 -5.18 2.63
C MET A 84 -11.49 -5.37 3.77
N ALA A 85 -11.12 -6.02 4.87
CA ALA A 85 -11.94 -6.09 6.07
C ALA A 85 -12.18 -4.70 6.70
N LEU A 86 -11.35 -3.70 6.35
CA LEU A 86 -11.51 -2.30 6.75
C LEU A 86 -12.93 -1.76 6.48
N GLN A 87 -13.60 -2.24 5.43
CA GLN A 87 -14.97 -1.84 5.09
C GLN A 87 -16.03 -2.18 6.15
N HIS A 88 -15.70 -3.07 7.09
CA HIS A 88 -16.58 -3.50 8.18
C HIS A 88 -16.25 -2.80 9.50
N ILE A 89 -15.35 -1.81 9.50
CA ILE A 89 -14.92 -1.07 10.68
C ILE A 89 -15.46 0.36 10.58
N SER A 90 -16.31 0.78 11.52
CA SER A 90 -16.91 2.12 11.48
C SER A 90 -15.92 3.24 11.80
N ASN A 91 -14.95 3.01 12.70
CA ASN A 91 -13.95 3.99 13.11
C ASN A 91 -12.55 3.36 13.13
N PRO A 92 -11.95 3.09 11.96
CA PRO A 92 -10.64 2.45 11.90
C PRO A 92 -9.55 3.39 12.43
N THR A 93 -8.56 2.82 13.13
CA THR A 93 -7.37 3.58 13.53
C THR A 93 -6.47 3.82 12.34
N GLU A 94 -5.59 4.82 12.41
CA GLU A 94 -4.63 5.07 11.33
C GLU A 94 -3.69 3.88 11.08
N GLU A 95 -3.38 3.08 12.12
CA GLU A 95 -2.65 1.82 11.99
C GLU A 95 -3.43 0.78 11.15
N MET A 96 -4.74 0.62 11.40
CA MET A 96 -5.57 -0.29 10.59
C MET A 96 -5.65 0.19 9.13
N CYS A 97 -5.81 1.51 8.94
CA CYS A 97 -5.88 2.09 7.60
C CYS A 97 -4.59 1.88 6.82
N ILE A 98 -3.41 2.15 7.42
CA ILE A 98 -2.12 2.00 6.74
C ILE A 98 -1.83 0.53 6.42
N GLU A 99 -2.15 -0.39 7.34
CA GLU A 99 -1.99 -1.84 7.13
C GLU A 99 -2.86 -2.32 5.96
N ALA A 100 -4.12 -1.86 5.90
CA ALA A 100 -5.03 -2.18 4.81
C ALA A 100 -4.57 -1.62 3.46
N ILE A 101 -4.14 -0.35 3.42
CA ILE A 101 -3.69 0.35 2.21
C ILE A 101 -2.44 -0.32 1.63
N ARG A 102 -1.50 -0.75 2.47
CA ARG A 102 -0.28 -1.46 2.05
C ARG A 102 -0.56 -2.80 1.39
N GLN A 103 -1.58 -3.53 1.86
CA GLN A 103 -2.03 -4.74 1.19
C GLN A 103 -2.77 -4.41 -0.11
N ARG A 104 -3.58 -3.35 -0.10
CA ARG A 104 -4.41 -2.96 -1.23
C ARG A 104 -4.74 -1.47 -1.19
N ALA A 105 -4.14 -0.69 -2.10
CA ALA A 105 -4.30 0.77 -2.14
C ALA A 105 -5.77 1.22 -2.20
N GLU A 106 -6.65 0.45 -2.88
CA GLU A 106 -8.08 0.78 -2.95
C GLU A 106 -8.81 0.74 -1.60
N ALA A 107 -8.19 0.21 -0.53
CA ALA A 107 -8.75 0.23 0.82
C ALA A 107 -9.01 1.66 1.32
N ILE A 108 -8.30 2.67 0.80
CA ILE A 108 -8.53 4.08 1.15
C ILE A 108 -9.98 4.53 0.91
N LYS A 109 -10.71 3.88 0.01
CA LYS A 109 -12.13 4.19 -0.25
C LYS A 109 -13.04 3.93 0.96
N PHE A 110 -12.58 3.17 1.95
CA PHE A 110 -13.30 2.87 3.18
C PHE A 110 -12.87 3.76 4.36
N VAL A 111 -11.90 4.65 4.16
CA VAL A 111 -11.46 5.60 5.17
C VAL A 111 -12.25 6.88 5.00
N GLU A 112 -13.09 7.20 5.98
CA GLU A 112 -13.74 8.50 6.04
C GLU A 112 -12.69 9.56 6.40
N HIS A 113 -12.60 10.64 5.62
CA HIS A 113 -11.64 11.73 5.80
C HIS A 113 -10.17 11.26 5.98
N PRO A 114 -9.56 10.59 4.98
CA PRO A 114 -8.20 10.07 5.09
C PRO A 114 -7.19 11.19 5.37
N SER A 115 -6.24 10.93 6.27
CA SER A 115 -5.14 11.84 6.54
C SER A 115 -4.27 12.03 5.30
N ILE A 116 -3.54 13.16 5.23
CA ILE A 116 -2.58 13.40 4.14
C ILE A 116 -1.59 12.24 4.02
N ARG A 117 -1.15 11.67 5.15
CA ARG A 117 -0.26 10.51 5.19
C ARG A 117 -0.88 9.29 4.50
N LEU A 118 -2.13 8.94 4.83
CA LEU A 118 -2.84 7.82 4.21
C LEU A 118 -3.05 8.05 2.70
N CYS A 119 -3.40 9.28 2.31
CA CYS A 119 -3.53 9.65 0.91
C CYS A 119 -2.23 9.45 0.14
N LYS A 120 -1.11 9.96 0.66
CA LYS A 120 0.23 9.80 0.06
C LYS A 120 0.60 8.32 -0.08
N GLU A 121 0.44 7.52 0.98
CA GLU A 121 0.71 6.08 0.92
C GLU A 121 -0.09 5.41 -0.19
N ALA A 122 -1.40 5.69 -0.26
CA ALA A 122 -2.28 5.04 -1.22
C ALA A 122 -1.94 5.41 -2.68
N VAL A 123 -1.70 6.69 -2.99
CA VAL A 123 -1.40 7.12 -4.36
C VAL A 123 -0.01 6.71 -4.81
N CYS A 124 0.95 6.56 -3.89
CA CYS A 124 2.26 5.98 -4.21
C CYS A 124 2.17 4.48 -4.57
N LEU A 125 1.20 3.75 -4.02
CA LEU A 125 0.96 2.35 -4.35
C LEU A 125 0.15 2.17 -5.64
N ASP A 126 -0.90 2.97 -5.84
CA ASP A 126 -1.67 3.03 -7.10
C ASP A 126 -2.27 4.43 -7.28
N GLY A 127 -1.74 5.22 -8.21
CA GLY A 127 -2.20 6.58 -8.49
C GLY A 127 -3.69 6.64 -8.90
N LYS A 128 -4.27 5.55 -9.42
CA LYS A 128 -5.70 5.54 -9.79
C LYS A 128 -6.64 5.55 -8.58
N VAL A 129 -6.14 5.31 -7.37
CA VAL A 129 -6.96 5.44 -6.15
C VAL A 129 -7.30 6.90 -5.83
N LEU A 130 -6.68 7.87 -6.52
CA LEU A 130 -7.04 9.28 -6.44
C LEU A 130 -8.54 9.52 -6.62
N LYS A 131 -9.22 8.70 -7.44
CA LYS A 131 -10.68 8.73 -7.64
C LYS A 131 -11.52 8.53 -6.35
N TYR A 132 -10.91 7.98 -5.31
CA TYR A 132 -11.54 7.76 -4.00
C TYR A 132 -11.24 8.88 -3.00
N ILE A 133 -10.35 9.82 -3.33
CA ILE A 133 -9.97 10.93 -2.46
C ILE A 133 -10.85 12.13 -2.83
N GLY A 134 -11.70 12.58 -1.90
CA GLY A 134 -12.72 13.59 -2.20
C GLY A 134 -12.17 14.99 -2.51
N ASN A 135 -11.14 15.41 -1.77
CA ASN A 135 -10.50 16.72 -1.88
C ASN A 135 -8.97 16.56 -1.79
N PRO A 136 -8.32 15.96 -2.81
CA PRO A 136 -6.87 15.82 -2.81
C PRO A 136 -6.19 17.18 -2.89
N THR A 137 -5.09 17.35 -2.15
CA THR A 137 -4.21 18.52 -2.33
C THR A 137 -3.49 18.43 -3.68
N GLU A 138 -2.95 19.55 -4.15
CA GLU A 138 -2.13 19.55 -5.37
C GLU A 138 -0.98 18.53 -5.26
N GLU A 139 -0.28 18.50 -4.12
CA GLU A 139 0.77 17.49 -3.85
C GLU A 139 0.27 16.03 -4.00
N ILE A 140 -0.93 15.68 -3.52
CA ILE A 140 -1.49 14.33 -3.68
C ILE A 140 -1.78 14.03 -5.16
N CYS A 141 -2.30 15.02 -5.89
CA CYS A 141 -2.52 14.89 -7.33
C CYS A 141 -1.21 14.69 -8.08
N GLU A 142 -0.16 15.44 -7.75
CA GLU A 142 1.17 15.32 -8.35
C GLU A 142 1.74 13.92 -8.11
N LEU A 143 1.71 13.43 -6.86
CA LEU A 143 2.16 12.07 -6.52
C LEU A 143 1.39 11.01 -7.30
N ALA A 144 0.06 11.13 -7.40
CA ALA A 144 -0.76 10.20 -8.14
C ALA A 144 -0.46 10.17 -9.65
N VAL A 145 -0.26 11.35 -10.26
CA VAL A 145 0.04 11.48 -11.70
C VAL A 145 1.46 11.02 -12.02
N MET A 146 2.43 11.31 -11.16
CA MET A 146 3.79 10.77 -11.28
C MET A 146 3.79 9.24 -11.26
N GLN A 147 3.00 8.65 -10.36
CA GLN A 147 2.89 7.19 -10.24
C GLN A 147 2.13 6.57 -11.42
N ASN A 148 1.02 7.18 -11.82
CA ASN A 148 0.23 6.76 -12.97
C ASN A 148 -0.32 8.00 -13.69
N PRO A 149 0.21 8.34 -14.88
CA PRO A 149 -0.24 9.54 -15.60
C PRO A 149 -1.75 9.54 -15.89
N LYS A 150 -2.37 8.35 -16.03
CA LYS A 150 -3.83 8.23 -16.22
C LYS A 150 -4.64 8.68 -15.01
N ALA A 151 -4.02 8.86 -13.83
CA ALA A 151 -4.67 9.40 -12.64
C ALA A 151 -5.13 10.85 -12.83
N ILE A 152 -4.57 11.60 -13.79
CA ILE A 152 -5.02 12.97 -14.10
C ILE A 152 -6.50 13.01 -14.48
N ALA A 153 -7.06 11.91 -14.98
CA ALA A 153 -8.48 11.79 -15.29
C ALA A 153 -9.40 12.00 -14.06
N TYR A 154 -8.85 11.84 -12.84
CA TYR A 154 -9.57 12.00 -11.58
C TYR A 154 -9.34 13.36 -10.92
N VAL A 155 -8.55 14.23 -11.54
CA VAL A 155 -8.27 15.57 -11.03
C VAL A 155 -9.28 16.56 -11.61
N LYS A 156 -9.94 17.33 -10.73
CA LYS A 156 -10.95 18.32 -11.14
C LYS A 156 -10.33 19.52 -11.84
N ASP A 157 -9.29 20.10 -11.23
CA ASP A 157 -8.57 21.25 -11.76
C ASP A 157 -7.15 20.84 -12.18
N LYS A 158 -6.88 20.92 -13.48
CA LYS A 158 -5.63 20.46 -14.08
C LYS A 158 -4.73 21.67 -14.27
N SER A 159 -4.01 22.04 -13.22
CA SER A 159 -3.01 23.12 -13.31
C SER A 159 -2.01 22.86 -14.43
N GLU A 160 -1.43 23.91 -14.99
CA GLU A 160 -0.38 23.79 -16.02
C GLU A 160 0.78 22.91 -15.53
N ARG A 161 1.13 23.06 -14.24
CA ARG A 161 2.11 22.24 -13.54
C ARG A 161 1.74 20.76 -13.57
N LEU A 162 0.49 20.41 -13.27
CA LEU A 162 0.06 19.02 -13.27
C LEU A 162 0.01 18.42 -14.69
N GLN A 163 -0.36 19.20 -15.70
CA GLN A 163 -0.31 18.77 -17.10
C GLN A 163 1.14 18.54 -17.56
N GLN A 164 2.08 19.36 -17.09
CA GLN A 164 3.50 19.15 -17.35
C GLN A 164 4.01 17.85 -16.70
N ILE A 165 3.64 17.60 -15.43
CA ILE A 165 3.95 16.36 -14.73
C ILE A 165 3.39 15.15 -15.49
N GLU A 166 2.14 15.20 -15.95
CA GLU A 166 1.53 14.13 -16.74
C GLU A 166 2.31 13.84 -18.03
N LYS A 167 2.72 14.90 -18.74
CA LYS A 167 3.50 14.75 -19.98
C LYS A 167 4.83 14.05 -19.72
N ILE A 168 5.59 14.54 -18.73
CA ILE A 168 6.91 13.99 -18.37
C ILE A 168 6.76 12.57 -17.84
N ALA A 169 5.76 12.30 -17.01
CA ALA A 169 5.54 10.96 -16.45
C ALA A 169 5.08 9.94 -17.50
N ASN A 170 4.42 10.36 -18.59
CA ASN A 170 4.11 9.49 -19.73
C ASN A 170 5.33 9.24 -20.64
N ASP A 171 6.15 10.27 -20.84
CA ASP A 171 7.33 10.24 -21.70
C ASP A 171 8.45 11.11 -21.10
N PRO A 172 9.35 10.51 -20.29
CA PRO A 172 10.43 11.23 -19.65
C PRO A 172 11.40 11.90 -20.63
N PHE A 173 11.58 11.33 -21.83
CA PHE A 173 12.47 11.90 -22.86
C PHE A 173 11.90 13.17 -23.50
N SER A 174 10.61 13.47 -23.32
CA SER A 174 10.01 14.74 -23.76
C SER A 174 10.64 15.98 -23.08
N ILE A 175 11.42 15.79 -22.01
CA ILE A 175 12.23 16.84 -21.38
C ILE A 175 13.28 17.43 -22.35
N LEU A 176 13.76 16.64 -23.32
CA LEU A 176 14.81 17.04 -24.26
C LEU A 176 14.30 18.03 -25.32
N ASP A 177 12.99 18.07 -25.55
CA ASP A 177 12.35 19.03 -26.45
C ASP A 177 12.19 20.42 -25.79
N MET A 178 12.39 20.52 -24.47
CA MET A 178 12.25 21.77 -23.75
C MET A 178 13.48 22.65 -23.98
N LYS A 179 13.28 23.89 -24.44
CA LYS A 179 14.36 24.86 -24.65
C LYS A 179 15.18 25.12 -23.36
N SER A 180 14.52 25.06 -22.21
CA SER A 180 15.12 25.30 -20.89
C SER A 180 14.28 24.58 -19.83
N PRO A 181 14.48 23.26 -19.63
CA PRO A 181 13.78 22.54 -18.58
C PRO A 181 14.20 23.08 -17.21
N SER A 182 13.27 23.08 -16.24
CA SER A 182 13.62 23.41 -14.85
C SER A 182 14.25 22.22 -14.15
N GLU A 183 14.87 22.45 -13.00
CA GLU A 183 15.40 21.40 -12.14
C GLU A 183 14.30 20.41 -11.73
N GLU A 184 13.11 20.91 -11.37
CA GLU A 184 11.97 20.05 -11.02
C GLU A 184 11.54 19.18 -12.19
N ALA A 185 11.51 19.72 -13.41
CA ALA A 185 11.16 18.93 -14.60
C ALA A 185 12.20 17.83 -14.89
N CYS A 186 13.48 18.11 -14.66
CA CYS A 186 14.55 17.11 -14.78
C CYS A 186 14.44 16.03 -13.69
N LEU A 187 14.21 16.42 -12.43
CA LEU A 187 13.98 15.50 -11.31
C LEU A 187 12.79 14.58 -11.59
N LEU A 188 11.68 15.14 -12.09
CA LEU A 188 10.49 14.38 -12.48
C LEU A 188 10.82 13.34 -13.56
N ALA A 189 11.59 13.73 -14.59
CA ALA A 189 11.98 12.83 -15.66
C ALA A 189 12.84 11.67 -15.16
N VAL A 190 13.86 11.95 -14.33
CA VAL A 190 14.72 10.91 -13.73
C VAL A 190 13.91 9.99 -12.84
N ARG A 191 13.01 10.54 -12.01
CA ARG A 191 12.15 9.75 -11.13
C ARG A 191 11.26 8.76 -11.89
N SER A 192 10.80 9.14 -13.08
CA SER A 192 9.98 8.28 -13.94
C SER A 192 10.81 7.26 -14.72
N ASP A 193 11.94 7.67 -15.29
CA ASP A 193 12.87 6.79 -16.00
C ASP A 193 14.29 7.32 -15.88
N TRP A 194 15.11 6.66 -15.05
CA TRP A 194 16.51 7.02 -14.83
C TRP A 194 17.35 7.03 -16.12
N SER A 195 16.93 6.36 -17.20
CA SER A 195 17.69 6.30 -18.47
C SER A 195 17.76 7.64 -19.19
N VAL A 196 16.88 8.60 -18.84
CA VAL A 196 16.94 9.96 -19.35
C VAL A 196 18.15 10.74 -18.81
N PHE A 197 18.72 10.33 -17.67
CA PHE A 197 19.73 11.09 -16.92
C PHE A 197 20.93 11.50 -17.78
N GLU A 198 21.46 10.59 -18.60
CA GLU A 198 22.62 10.84 -19.48
C GLU A 198 22.39 11.99 -20.49
N TYR A 199 21.14 12.30 -20.79
CA TYR A 199 20.76 13.28 -21.81
C TYR A 199 20.33 14.62 -21.21
N LEU A 200 20.26 14.74 -19.89
CA LEU A 200 19.75 15.94 -19.25
C LEU A 200 20.70 17.13 -19.45
N PRO A 201 20.15 18.34 -19.67
CA PRO A 201 20.95 19.54 -19.83
C PRO A 201 21.50 20.09 -18.51
N MET A 202 21.11 19.51 -17.37
CA MET A 202 21.59 19.91 -16.04
C MET A 202 21.72 18.69 -15.11
N GLN A 203 22.74 18.73 -14.26
CA GLN A 203 23.05 17.70 -13.27
C GLN A 203 23.30 18.34 -11.89
N THR A 204 22.23 18.78 -11.22
CA THR A 204 22.35 19.23 -9.82
C THR A 204 22.59 18.03 -8.91
N GLU A 205 23.07 18.27 -7.69
CA GLU A 205 23.30 17.18 -6.71
C GLU A 205 22.00 16.39 -6.45
N GLU A 206 20.84 17.06 -6.42
CA GLU A 206 19.54 16.41 -6.23
C GLU A 206 19.18 15.47 -7.39
N ILE A 207 19.38 15.90 -8.64
CA ILE A 207 19.15 15.08 -9.84
C ILE A 207 20.09 13.87 -9.84
N CYS A 208 21.37 14.09 -9.51
CA CYS A 208 22.36 13.02 -9.44
C CYS A 208 22.01 12.00 -8.35
N LEU A 209 21.59 12.47 -7.16
CA LEU A 209 21.16 11.61 -6.06
C LEU A 209 19.96 10.74 -6.45
N GLU A 210 18.92 11.33 -7.04
CA GLU A 210 17.73 10.60 -7.51
C GLU A 210 18.12 9.54 -8.56
N ALA A 211 19.00 9.88 -9.50
CA ALA A 211 19.48 8.96 -10.53
C ALA A 211 20.24 7.76 -9.94
N VAL A 212 21.24 8.00 -9.09
CA VAL A 212 22.08 6.92 -8.55
C VAL A 212 21.35 6.07 -7.51
N GLN A 213 20.33 6.60 -6.84
CA GLN A 213 19.46 5.82 -5.94
C GLN A 213 18.58 4.84 -6.71
N GLN A 214 18.24 5.13 -7.97
CA GLN A 214 17.56 4.16 -8.83
C GLN A 214 18.55 3.20 -9.50
N LYS A 215 19.72 3.69 -9.92
CA LYS A 215 20.77 2.89 -10.57
C LYS A 215 22.17 3.44 -10.27
N GLY A 216 22.88 2.80 -9.35
CA GLY A 216 24.18 3.27 -8.85
C GLY A 216 25.25 3.39 -9.94
N GLU A 217 25.19 2.59 -11.01
CA GLU A 217 26.13 2.71 -12.13
C GLU A 217 26.00 4.00 -12.93
N LEU A 218 24.92 4.78 -12.75
CA LEU A 218 24.80 6.11 -13.35
C LEU A 218 25.84 7.11 -12.84
N LEU A 219 26.54 6.78 -11.74
CA LEU A 219 27.70 7.55 -11.28
C LEU A 219 28.75 7.77 -12.38
N ALA A 220 28.85 6.84 -13.34
CA ALA A 220 29.75 6.97 -14.50
C ALA A 220 29.44 8.17 -15.41
N TYR A 221 28.23 8.74 -15.31
CA TYR A 221 27.72 9.84 -16.13
C TYR A 221 27.52 11.13 -15.32
N VAL A 222 27.93 11.13 -14.05
CA VAL A 222 27.87 12.32 -13.18
C VAL A 222 29.05 13.22 -13.50
N ASP A 223 28.78 14.45 -13.94
CA ASP A 223 29.82 15.43 -14.33
C ASP A 223 30.63 15.91 -13.12
N GLU A 224 29.95 16.24 -12.02
CA GLU A 224 30.56 16.70 -10.77
C GLU A 224 30.17 15.78 -9.61
N GLN A 225 31.11 14.93 -9.18
CA GLN A 225 30.85 14.00 -8.07
C GLN A 225 30.89 14.71 -6.71
N THR A 226 29.92 14.38 -5.87
CA THR A 226 29.93 14.75 -4.44
C THR A 226 29.95 13.49 -3.57
N LEU A 227 30.44 13.61 -2.33
CA LEU A 227 30.42 12.50 -1.36
C LEU A 227 29.02 11.91 -1.16
N PRO A 228 27.93 12.71 -0.99
CA PRO A 228 26.57 12.18 -0.93
C PRO A 228 26.19 11.33 -2.14
N VAL A 229 26.47 11.80 -3.36
CA VAL A 229 26.17 11.07 -4.60
C VAL A 229 26.97 9.77 -4.69
N CYS A 230 28.26 9.81 -4.39
CA CYS A 230 29.11 8.61 -4.41
C CYS A 230 28.64 7.56 -3.39
N ARG A 231 28.31 7.99 -2.16
CA ARG A 231 27.79 7.11 -1.10
C ARG A 231 26.47 6.49 -1.49
N ALA A 232 25.54 7.29 -2.00
CA ALA A 232 24.25 6.79 -2.46
C ALA A 232 24.41 5.76 -3.59
N ALA A 233 25.27 6.04 -4.56
CA ALA A 233 25.56 5.13 -5.67
C ALA A 233 26.15 3.79 -5.21
N VAL A 234 27.16 3.82 -4.31
CA VAL A 234 27.82 2.60 -3.80
C VAL A 234 26.89 1.81 -2.87
N ALA A 235 26.09 2.50 -2.05
CA ALA A 235 25.08 1.86 -1.20
C ALA A 235 24.01 1.13 -2.03
N GLN A 236 23.62 1.71 -3.17
CA GLN A 236 22.66 1.13 -4.09
C GLN A 236 23.27 -0.05 -4.88
N SER A 237 24.44 0.16 -5.49
CA SER A 237 25.20 -0.85 -6.22
C SER A 237 26.68 -0.77 -5.85
N PRO A 238 27.21 -1.74 -5.08
CA PRO A 238 28.64 -1.74 -4.72
C PRO A 238 29.59 -1.72 -5.91
N LYS A 239 29.14 -2.10 -7.12
CA LYS A 239 29.93 -2.02 -8.35
C LYS A 239 30.18 -0.58 -8.80
N ALA A 240 29.38 0.38 -8.34
CA ALA A 240 29.55 1.80 -8.63
C ALA A 240 30.89 2.36 -8.12
N ILE A 241 31.53 1.70 -7.16
CA ILE A 241 32.85 2.09 -6.62
C ILE A 241 33.92 2.25 -7.71
N ARG A 242 33.79 1.54 -8.84
CA ARG A 242 34.71 1.64 -9.98
C ARG A 242 34.65 2.99 -10.72
N PHE A 243 33.57 3.74 -10.51
CA PHE A 243 33.33 5.05 -11.13
C PHE A 243 33.62 6.22 -10.19
N VAL A 244 33.90 5.95 -8.92
CA VAL A 244 34.25 6.98 -7.94
C VAL A 244 35.63 7.55 -8.26
N GLU A 245 35.75 8.87 -8.26
CA GLU A 245 37.03 9.59 -8.39
C GLU A 245 37.99 9.22 -7.25
N GLU A 246 39.29 9.12 -7.54
CA GLU A 246 40.29 8.60 -6.59
C GLU A 246 40.27 9.32 -5.22
N TRP A 247 40.05 10.63 -5.21
CA TRP A 247 40.04 11.42 -3.97
C TRP A 247 38.85 11.11 -3.05
N TYR A 248 37.76 10.54 -3.57
CA TYR A 248 36.62 10.14 -2.74
C TYR A 248 36.71 8.69 -2.25
N LYS A 249 37.58 7.85 -2.82
CA LYS A 249 37.64 6.42 -2.47
C LYS A 249 38.07 6.15 -1.04
N GLU A 250 38.87 7.02 -0.44
CA GLU A 250 39.33 6.88 0.95
C GLU A 250 38.21 7.22 1.97
N ASP A 251 37.16 7.93 1.53
CA ASP A 251 36.06 8.44 2.36
C ASP A 251 34.74 7.62 2.23
N LEU A 252 34.78 6.49 1.51
CA LEU A 252 33.64 5.61 1.17
C LEU A 252 33.63 4.28 1.93
#